data_AF-A0A2K3N1L8-F1
#
_entry.id   AF-A0A2K3N1L8-F1
#
_cell.length_a   1.000
_cell.length_b   1.000
_cell.length_c   1.000
_cell.angle_alpha   90.00
_cell.angle_beta   90.00
_cell.angle_gamma   90.00
#
_symmetry.space_group_name_H-M   'P 1'
#
loop_
_entity.id
_entity.type
_entity.pdbx_description
1 polymer ?
#
loop_
_entity_poly.entity_id
_entity_poly.type
_entity_poly.pdbx_seq_one_letter_code
_entity_poly.pdbx_strand_id
1 'polypeptide(L)'
;MAFFRSVAALSKLRSRVDLYSEMKELVPEYQERVKKLKKDHGSVELGKITADMVLGGMRGMTALVWLGSAVDPDEGIRFRGMTIPDCQKALPGAFPGGEPLPEAILWLLLTGKIPSKEQVDSLAQELRSRAKIPEYAYKAIDALPVSAHPMTQFSTGVMALQ
;
A
#
# COMPACT_ATOMS: atom_id res chain seq x y z
N MET A 1 -31.89 30.95 15.14
CA MET A 1 -31.13 29.82 15.71
C MET A 1 -30.26 29.20 14.62
N ALA A 2 -29.03 29.69 14.51
CA ALA A 2 -28.10 29.46 13.40
C ALA A 2 -27.06 28.37 13.73
N PHE A 3 -27.50 27.20 14.22
CA PHE A 3 -26.61 26.16 14.75
C PHE A 3 -26.36 24.97 13.81
N PHE A 4 -27.14 24.80 12.73
CA PHE A 4 -27.05 23.64 11.85
C PHE A 4 -26.21 23.83 10.57
N ARG A 5 -25.63 25.01 10.34
CA ARG A 5 -24.76 25.28 9.18
C ARG A 5 -23.27 25.05 9.43
N SER A 6 -22.87 24.75 10.67
CA SER A 6 -21.45 24.68 11.06
C SER A 6 -20.77 23.34 10.70
N VAL A 7 -21.51 22.22 10.65
CA VAL A 7 -20.91 20.90 10.38
C VAL A 7 -20.47 20.75 8.91
N ALA A 8 -21.25 21.28 7.97
CA ALA A 8 -20.88 21.27 6.54
C ALA A 8 -19.78 22.30 6.19
N ALA A 9 -19.58 23.32 7.02
CA ALA A 9 -18.48 24.28 6.86
C ALA A 9 -17.14 23.69 7.37
N LEU A 10 -17.18 22.85 8.40
CA LEU A 10 -16.02 22.09 8.88
C LEU A 10 -15.57 21.01 7.88
N SER A 11 -16.47 20.43 7.08
CA SER A 11 -16.08 19.51 6.01
C SER A 11 -15.50 20.22 4.79
N LYS A 12 -15.84 21.49 4.56
CA LYS A 12 -15.34 22.32 3.44
C LYS A 12 -14.01 23.03 3.71
N LEU A 13 -13.51 23.02 4.95
CA LEU A 13 -12.19 23.55 5.31
C LEU A 13 -11.06 22.49 5.26
N ARG A 14 -11.38 21.24 4.91
CA ARG A 14 -10.41 20.19 4.57
C ARG A 14 -10.24 20.09 3.05
N SER A 15 -9.70 21.13 2.41
CA SER A 15 -8.96 20.93 1.16
C SER A 15 -7.56 20.35 1.45
N ARG A 16 -7.50 19.38 2.38
CA ARG A 16 -6.24 18.74 2.78
C ARG A 16 -6.03 17.58 1.84
N VAL A 17 -4.99 17.69 1.04
CA VAL A 17 -4.05 16.63 0.65
C VAL A 17 -4.28 15.31 1.41
N ASP A 18 -5.22 14.51 0.93
CA ASP A 18 -5.72 13.31 1.61
C ASP A 18 -5.56 12.12 0.67
N LEU A 19 -4.90 11.08 1.17
CA LEU A 19 -4.60 9.86 0.43
C LEU A 19 -5.88 9.16 -0.03
N TYR A 20 -6.94 9.17 0.81
CA TYR A 20 -8.20 8.53 0.46
C TYR A 20 -8.87 9.20 -0.75
N SER A 21 -8.85 10.53 -0.79
CA SER A 21 -9.45 11.30 -1.88
C SER A 21 -8.71 11.07 -3.21
N GLU A 22 -7.38 11.06 -3.18
CA GLU A 22 -6.54 10.71 -4.36
C GLU A 22 -6.82 9.29 -4.86
N MET A 23 -6.89 8.31 -3.95
CA MET A 23 -7.22 6.94 -4.33
C MET A 23 -8.62 6.83 -4.93
N LYS A 24 -9.60 7.54 -4.36
CA LYS A 24 -10.99 7.52 -4.83
C LYS A 24 -11.13 8.00 -6.26
N GLU A 25 -10.33 8.96 -6.69
CA GLU A 25 -10.30 9.45 -8.08
C GLU A 25 -9.64 8.45 -9.04
N LEU A 26 -8.61 7.72 -8.59
CA LEU A 26 -7.88 6.77 -9.42
C LEU A 26 -8.60 5.43 -9.60
N VAL A 27 -9.36 4.98 -8.60
CA VAL A 27 -10.02 3.66 -8.61
C VAL A 27 -10.91 3.44 -9.84
N PRO A 28 -11.80 4.36 -10.26
CA PRO A 28 -12.63 4.17 -11.44
C PRO A 28 -11.82 3.97 -12.73
N GLU A 29 -10.72 4.71 -12.90
CA GLU A 29 -9.84 4.54 -14.06
C GLU A 29 -9.22 3.13 -14.09
N TYR A 30 -8.70 2.65 -12.95
CA TYR A 30 -8.15 1.30 -12.85
C TYR A 30 -9.20 0.21 -13.08
N GLN A 31 -10.43 0.41 -12.60
CA GLN A 31 -11.54 -0.51 -12.87
C GLN A 31 -11.84 -0.60 -14.37
N GLU A 32 -11.91 0.55 -15.07
CA GLU A 32 -12.12 0.57 -16.51
C GLU A 32 -10.96 -0.06 -17.29
N ARG A 33 -9.72 0.15 -16.85
CA ARG A 33 -8.54 -0.51 -17.44
C ARG A 33 -8.61 -2.03 -17.33
N VAL A 34 -8.97 -2.57 -16.16
CA VAL A 34 -9.12 -4.01 -15.96
C VAL A 34 -10.30 -4.57 -16.78
N LYS A 35 -11.43 -3.83 -16.85
CA LYS A 35 -12.57 -4.22 -17.70
C LYS A 35 -12.19 -4.27 -19.17
N LYS A 36 -11.47 -3.26 -19.69
CA LYS A 36 -10.97 -3.23 -21.07
C LYS A 36 -10.00 -4.38 -21.33
N LEU A 37 -9.03 -4.61 -20.44
CA LEU A 37 -8.07 -5.72 -20.57
C LEU A 37 -8.80 -7.07 -20.67
N LYS A 38 -9.81 -7.29 -19.83
CA LYS A 38 -10.62 -8.51 -19.88
C LYS A 38 -11.46 -8.61 -21.16
N LYS A 39 -12.03 -7.51 -21.62
CA LYS A 39 -12.86 -7.46 -22.82
C LYS A 39 -12.05 -7.72 -24.09
N ASP A 40 -10.88 -7.08 -24.20
CA ASP A 40 -10.08 -7.05 -25.42
C ASP A 40 -9.07 -8.21 -25.46
N HIS A 41 -8.61 -8.69 -24.31
CA HIS A 41 -7.54 -9.69 -24.20
C HIS A 41 -7.88 -10.88 -23.29
N GLY A 42 -9.13 -11.07 -22.90
CA GLY A 42 -9.53 -12.13 -21.96
C GLY A 42 -9.28 -13.56 -22.45
N SER A 43 -9.16 -13.77 -23.76
CA SER A 43 -8.86 -15.08 -24.37
C SER A 43 -7.40 -15.24 -24.79
N VAL A 44 -6.52 -14.28 -24.47
CA VAL A 44 -5.10 -14.36 -24.80
C VAL A 44 -4.42 -15.36 -23.87
N GLU A 45 -3.71 -16.33 -24.46
CA GLU A 45 -2.93 -17.32 -23.70
C GLU A 45 -1.69 -16.65 -23.08
N LEU A 46 -1.54 -16.76 -21.75
CA LEU A 46 -0.40 -16.21 -21.00
C LEU A 46 0.74 -17.23 -20.79
N GLY A 47 0.51 -18.50 -21.14
CA GLY A 47 1.46 -19.59 -20.97
C GLY A 47 0.77 -20.95 -20.99
N LYS A 48 1.57 -22.01 -21.06
CA LYS A 48 1.09 -23.40 -20.98
C LYS A 48 1.19 -23.90 -19.54
N ILE A 49 0.23 -24.72 -19.13
CA ILE A 49 0.26 -25.40 -17.82
C ILE A 49 0.74 -26.84 -18.05
N THR A 50 1.79 -27.25 -17.33
CA THR A 50 2.34 -28.62 -17.36
C THR A 50 2.17 -29.31 -16.00
N ALA A 51 2.27 -30.65 -15.98
CA ALA A 51 2.19 -31.42 -14.74
C ALA A 51 3.27 -31.01 -13.72
N ASP A 52 4.49 -30.72 -14.20
CA ASP A 52 5.60 -30.28 -13.34
C ASP A 52 5.32 -28.94 -12.65
N MET A 53 4.65 -28.00 -13.34
CA MET A 53 4.27 -26.72 -12.73
C MET A 53 3.24 -26.89 -11.61
N VAL A 54 2.31 -27.85 -11.76
CA VAL A 54 1.29 -28.14 -10.75
C VAL A 54 1.93 -28.81 -9.53
N LEU A 55 2.78 -29.82 -9.74
CA LEU A 55 3.48 -30.53 -8.65
C LEU A 55 4.54 -29.66 -7.97
N GLY A 56 5.15 -28.73 -8.70
CA GLY A 56 6.19 -27.81 -8.22
C GLY A 56 5.68 -26.51 -7.60
N GLY A 57 4.37 -26.38 -7.32
CA GLY A 57 3.79 -25.22 -6.65
C GLY A 57 3.74 -23.95 -7.52
N MET A 58 3.24 -24.05 -8.76
CA MET A 58 3.07 -22.94 -9.71
C MET A 58 4.38 -22.29 -10.21
N ARG A 59 5.51 -22.98 -10.12
CA ARG A 59 6.80 -22.46 -10.59
C ARG A 59 6.75 -22.14 -12.09
N GLY A 60 7.00 -20.89 -12.46
CA GLY A 60 6.97 -20.43 -13.84
C GLY A 60 5.56 -20.17 -14.41
N MET A 61 4.52 -20.23 -13.57
CA MET A 61 3.15 -19.96 -13.97
C MET A 61 2.74 -18.52 -13.63
N THR A 62 2.28 -17.76 -14.62
CA THR A 62 1.67 -16.43 -14.40
C THR A 62 0.26 -16.61 -13.86
N ALA A 63 0.09 -16.50 -12.54
CA ALA A 63 -1.16 -16.84 -11.85
C ALA A 63 -1.90 -15.64 -11.21
N LEU A 64 -1.23 -14.51 -10.99
CA LEU A 64 -1.83 -13.36 -10.30
C LEU A 64 -1.39 -12.02 -10.89
N VAL A 65 -2.24 -11.01 -10.69
CA VAL A 65 -1.94 -9.62 -11.04
C VAL A 65 -1.51 -8.88 -9.78
N TRP A 66 -0.31 -8.31 -9.79
CA TRP A 66 0.21 -7.45 -8.74
C TRP A 66 0.63 -6.10 -9.33
N LEU A 67 0.05 -4.99 -8.85
CA LEU A 67 0.21 -3.67 -9.47
C LEU A 67 1.24 -2.77 -8.78
N GLY A 68 1.59 -3.04 -7.52
CA GLY A 68 2.46 -2.16 -6.74
C GLY A 68 3.91 -2.20 -7.18
N SER A 69 4.37 -3.38 -7.63
CA SER A 69 5.77 -3.60 -7.96
C SER A 69 5.94 -4.68 -9.03
N ALA A 70 7.05 -4.62 -9.76
CA ALA A 70 7.46 -5.66 -10.71
C ALA A 70 8.98 -5.84 -10.65
N VAL A 71 9.45 -7.07 -10.85
CA VAL A 71 10.89 -7.36 -10.88
C VAL A 71 11.36 -7.32 -12.34
N ASP A 72 12.29 -6.42 -12.61
CA ASP A 72 13.04 -6.35 -13.85
C ASP A 72 14.28 -7.26 -13.76
N PRO A 73 14.57 -8.09 -14.78
CA PRO A 73 15.74 -8.98 -14.76
C PRO A 73 17.09 -8.25 -14.63
N ASP A 74 17.19 -7.03 -15.17
CA ASP A 74 18.45 -6.28 -15.25
C ASP A 74 18.56 -5.24 -14.13
N GLU A 75 17.45 -4.54 -13.84
CA GLU A 75 17.43 -3.41 -12.89
C GLU A 75 16.87 -3.77 -11.51
N GLY A 76 16.37 -4.99 -11.33
CA GLY A 76 15.80 -5.46 -10.07
C GLY A 76 14.36 -4.96 -9.83
N ILE A 77 13.98 -4.78 -8.56
CA ILE A 77 12.61 -4.40 -8.21
C ILE A 77 12.30 -2.96 -8.61
N ARG A 78 11.16 -2.77 -9.28
CA ARG A 78 10.59 -1.47 -9.62
C ARG A 78 9.31 -1.22 -8.81
N PHE A 79 9.17 -0.05 -8.20
CA PHE A 79 7.94 0.39 -7.55
C PHE A 79 7.16 1.31 -8.48
N ARG A 80 5.99 0.87 -8.95
CA ARG A 80 5.19 1.60 -9.94
C ARG A 80 6.00 2.05 -11.18
N GLY A 81 6.98 1.25 -11.59
CA GLY A 81 7.86 1.52 -12.73
C GLY A 81 9.17 2.26 -12.40
N MET A 82 9.32 2.78 -11.17
CA MET A 82 10.55 3.46 -10.72
C MET A 82 11.54 2.48 -10.12
N THR A 83 12.83 2.61 -10.46
CA THR A 83 13.89 1.84 -9.81
C THR A 83 14.15 2.34 -8.38
N ILE A 84 14.83 1.55 -7.55
CA ILE A 84 15.23 2.01 -6.20
C ILE A 84 16.04 3.32 -6.25
N PRO A 85 17.06 3.46 -7.12
CA PRO A 85 17.79 4.72 -7.26
C PRO A 85 16.90 5.90 -7.67
N ASP A 86 15.90 5.70 -8.53
CA ASP A 86 14.97 6.76 -8.91
C ASP A 86 14.06 7.15 -7.73
N CYS A 87 13.60 6.16 -6.96
CA CYS A 87 12.84 6.40 -5.74
C CYS A 87 13.67 7.21 -4.72
N GLN A 88 14.94 6.89 -4.51
CA GLN A 88 15.81 7.64 -3.58
C GLN A 88 16.04 9.10 -4.02
N LYS A 89 16.06 9.36 -5.34
CA LYS A 89 16.23 10.73 -5.87
C LYS A 89 14.94 11.54 -5.81
N ALA A 90 13.79 10.91 -6.05
CA ALA A 90 12.53 11.59 -6.26
C ALA A 90 11.64 11.66 -5.01
N LEU A 91 11.71 10.68 -4.11
CA LEU A 91 10.83 10.62 -2.94
C LEU A 91 11.34 11.54 -1.82
N PRO A 92 10.43 12.24 -1.11
CA PRO A 92 10.81 13.05 0.05
C PRO A 92 11.45 12.21 1.16
N GLY A 93 12.62 12.64 1.62
CA GLY A 93 13.27 12.16 2.84
C GLY A 93 12.99 13.06 4.04
N ALA A 94 13.40 12.62 5.24
CA ALA A 94 13.27 13.39 6.48
C ALA A 94 14.07 14.71 6.44
N PHE A 95 15.22 14.69 5.76
CA PHE A 95 16.11 15.83 5.53
C PHE A 95 16.63 15.80 4.09
N PRO A 96 17.11 16.93 3.53
CA PRO A 96 17.67 16.97 2.18
C PRO A 96 18.83 15.98 2.03
N GLY A 97 18.73 15.07 1.06
CA GLY A 97 19.74 14.03 0.82
C GLY A 97 19.70 12.84 1.79
N GLY A 98 18.68 12.74 2.65
CA GLY A 98 18.43 11.56 3.48
C GLY A 98 17.67 10.44 2.76
N GLU A 99 17.50 9.31 3.43
CA GLU A 99 16.73 8.18 2.91
C GLU A 99 15.24 8.54 2.72
N PRO A 100 14.57 7.98 1.70
CA PRO A 100 13.17 8.24 1.42
C PRO A 100 12.29 7.73 2.55
N LEU A 101 11.28 8.52 2.92
CA LEU A 101 10.37 8.16 4.01
C LEU A 101 9.47 6.97 3.60
N PRO A 102 9.24 5.99 4.50
CA PRO A 102 8.33 4.88 4.24
C PRO A 102 6.91 5.34 3.85
N GLU A 103 6.45 6.45 4.42
CA GLU A 103 5.17 7.08 4.08
C GLU A 103 5.13 7.55 2.62
N ALA A 104 6.26 8.05 2.09
CA ALA A 104 6.36 8.44 0.69
C ALA A 104 6.30 7.22 -0.25
N ILE A 105 6.94 6.11 0.15
CA ILE A 105 6.86 4.84 -0.59
C ILE A 105 5.43 4.29 -0.55
N LEU A 106 4.76 4.32 0.60
CA LEU A 106 3.37 3.88 0.73
C LEU A 106 2.46 4.69 -0.19
N TRP A 107 2.64 6.01 -0.26
CA TRP A 107 1.91 6.87 -1.17
C TRP A 107 2.13 6.49 -2.64
N LEU A 108 3.39 6.29 -3.04
CA LEU A 108 3.74 5.84 -4.39
C LEU A 108 3.06 4.51 -4.71
N LEU A 109 3.15 3.52 -3.84
CA LEU A 109 2.57 2.20 -4.07
C LEU A 109 1.05 2.24 -4.22
N LEU A 110 0.36 3.09 -3.47
CA LEU A 110 -1.10 3.21 -3.53
C LEU A 110 -1.60 4.04 -4.72
N THR A 111 -0.94 5.15 -5.01
CA THR A 111 -1.41 6.14 -6.01
C THR A 111 -0.70 6.06 -7.36
N GLY A 112 0.51 5.50 -7.41
CA GLY A 112 1.37 5.57 -8.59
C GLY A 112 2.01 6.94 -8.83
N LYS A 113 1.84 7.90 -7.92
CA LYS A 113 2.35 9.28 -8.04
C LYS A 113 3.45 9.54 -7.00
N ILE A 114 4.41 10.39 -7.35
CA ILE A 114 5.42 10.89 -6.40
C ILE A 114 4.74 11.92 -5.48
N PRO A 115 4.75 11.73 -4.15
CA PRO A 115 4.12 12.66 -3.24
C PRO A 115 4.94 13.95 -3.05
N SER A 116 4.25 15.07 -2.79
CA SER A 116 4.89 16.26 -2.22
C SER A 116 5.19 16.07 -0.72
N LYS A 117 6.09 16.90 -0.18
CA LYS A 117 6.47 16.85 1.24
C LYS A 117 5.26 17.05 2.16
N GLU A 118 4.34 17.94 1.79
CA GLU A 118 3.12 18.21 2.54
C GLU A 118 2.19 16.98 2.57
N GLN A 119 2.14 16.19 1.49
CA GLN A 119 1.35 14.95 1.47
C GLN A 119 1.97 13.89 2.39
N VAL A 120 3.30 13.78 2.38
CA VAL A 120 4.03 12.86 3.26
C VAL A 120 3.84 13.24 4.73
N ASP A 121 3.96 14.53 5.07
CA ASP A 121 3.76 15.03 6.44
C ASP A 121 2.32 14.82 6.92
N SER A 122 1.34 15.05 6.03
CA SER A 122 -0.09 14.78 6.30
C SER A 122 -0.33 13.30 6.59
N LEU A 123 0.22 12.41 5.75
CA LEU A 123 0.11 10.96 5.92
C LEU A 123 0.80 10.48 7.20
N ALA A 124 1.98 11.01 7.52
CA ALA A 124 2.69 10.69 8.76
C ALA A 124 1.88 11.10 10.00
N GLN A 125 1.23 12.28 9.97
CA GLN A 125 0.34 12.72 11.05
C GLN A 125 -0.89 11.81 11.17
N GLU A 126 -1.46 11.38 10.04
CA GLU A 126 -2.58 10.46 10.02
C GLU A 126 -2.21 9.10 10.62
N LEU A 127 -1.10 8.49 10.19
CA LEU A 127 -0.62 7.21 10.71
C LEU A 127 -0.38 7.27 12.22
N ARG A 128 0.24 8.34 12.71
CA ARG A 128 0.42 8.57 14.16
C ARG A 128 -0.91 8.67 14.90
N SER A 129 -1.91 9.35 14.32
CA SER A 129 -3.24 9.46 14.94
C SER A 129 -3.98 8.11 15.05
N ARG A 130 -3.64 7.15 14.19
CA ARG A 130 -4.23 5.80 14.13
C ARG A 130 -3.43 4.75 14.91
N ALA A 131 -2.27 5.10 15.47
CA ALA A 131 -1.35 4.16 16.11
C ALA A 131 -1.77 3.71 17.53
N LYS A 132 -2.99 4.00 17.98
CA LYS A 132 -3.48 3.58 19.30
C LYS A 132 -3.84 2.09 19.27
N ILE A 133 -3.15 1.31 20.10
CA ILE A 133 -3.38 -0.13 20.26
C ILE A 133 -4.26 -0.37 21.49
N PRO A 134 -5.32 -1.18 21.39
CA PRO A 134 -6.19 -1.51 22.52
C PRO A 134 -5.50 -2.48 23.50
N GLU A 135 -5.84 -2.35 24.79
CA GLU A 135 -5.22 -3.09 25.89
C GLU A 135 -5.29 -4.61 25.74
N TYR A 136 -6.38 -5.13 25.18
CA TYR A 136 -6.55 -6.56 25.00
C TYR A 136 -5.53 -7.17 24.03
N ALA A 137 -4.99 -6.38 23.09
CA ALA A 137 -3.99 -6.88 22.13
C ALA A 137 -2.64 -7.13 22.83
N TYR A 138 -2.26 -6.26 23.77
CA TYR A 138 -1.10 -6.49 24.63
C TYR A 138 -1.28 -7.75 25.48
N LYS A 139 -2.44 -7.89 26.14
CA LYS A 139 -2.75 -9.09 26.94
C LYS A 139 -2.70 -10.39 26.14
N ALA A 140 -3.12 -10.37 24.87
CA ALA A 140 -3.04 -11.55 24.01
C ALA A 140 -1.58 -11.93 23.69
N ILE A 141 -0.71 -10.95 23.50
CA ILE A 141 0.73 -11.17 23.28
C ILE A 141 1.39 -11.65 24.59
N ASP A 142 1.12 -10.98 25.71
CA ASP A 142 1.71 -11.29 27.02
C ASP A 142 1.28 -12.65 27.58
N ALA A 143 0.16 -13.20 27.11
CA ALA A 143 -0.28 -14.55 27.44
C ALA A 143 0.57 -15.64 26.79
N LEU A 144 1.37 -15.32 25.77
CA LEU A 144 2.30 -16.26 25.15
C LEU A 144 3.53 -16.47 26.05
N PRO A 145 4.15 -17.67 26.04
CA PRO A 145 5.41 -17.87 26.75
C PRO A 145 6.50 -16.98 26.13
N VAL A 146 7.45 -16.52 26.95
CA VAL A 146 8.59 -15.69 26.50
C VAL A 146 9.43 -16.41 25.43
N SER A 147 9.42 -17.75 25.42
CA SER A 147 10.08 -18.58 24.41
C SER A 147 9.32 -18.67 23.08
N ALA A 148 8.10 -18.11 22.98
CA ALA A 148 7.35 -18.09 21.74
C ALA A 148 8.14 -17.30 20.68
N HIS A 149 8.20 -17.85 19.48
CA HIS A 149 8.92 -17.21 18.38
C HIS A 149 8.35 -15.81 18.10
N PRO A 150 9.17 -14.79 17.81
CA PRO A 150 8.69 -13.41 17.60
C PRO A 150 7.61 -13.29 16.51
N MET A 151 7.69 -14.09 15.44
CA MET A 151 6.65 -14.12 14.40
C MET A 151 5.31 -14.66 14.91
N THR A 152 5.30 -15.58 15.88
CA THR A 152 4.07 -16.05 16.52
C THR A 152 3.46 -14.93 17.35
N GLN A 153 4.28 -14.25 18.17
CA GLN A 153 3.82 -13.11 18.97
C GLN A 153 3.26 -11.99 18.08
N PHE A 154 3.97 -11.65 17.00
CA PHE A 154 3.54 -10.65 16.03
C PHE A 154 2.22 -11.05 15.35
N SER A 155 2.10 -12.29 14.87
CA SER A 155 0.89 -12.78 14.21
C SER A 155 -0.30 -12.79 15.17
N THR A 156 -0.11 -13.23 16.42
CA THR A 156 -1.15 -13.19 17.47
C THR A 156 -1.58 -11.75 17.75
N GLY A 157 -0.63 -10.82 17.84
CA GLY A 157 -0.92 -9.38 18.00
C GLY A 157 -1.75 -8.82 16.84
N VAL A 158 -1.37 -9.13 15.60
CA VAL A 158 -2.12 -8.71 14.40
C VAL A 158 -3.53 -9.31 14.38
N MET A 159 -3.70 -10.57 14.76
CA MET A 159 -5.02 -11.21 14.85
C MET A 159 -5.89 -10.62 15.97
N ALA A 160 -5.29 -10.14 17.06
CA ALA A 160 -6.05 -9.42 18.08
C ALA A 160 -6.61 -8.09 17.54
N LEU A 161 -5.90 -7.43 16.61
CA LEU A 161 -6.32 -6.14 16.04
C LEU A 161 -7.39 -6.24 14.93
N GLN A 162 -7.84 -7.45 14.58
CA GLN A 162 -8.82 -7.70 13.51
C GLN A 162 -10.20 -7.09 13.81
#